data_AF-A0A9E3I071-F1
#
_entry.id   AF-A0A9E3I071-F1
#
_cell.length_a   1.000
_cell.length_b   1.000
_cell.length_c   1.000
_cell.angle_alpha   90.00
_cell.angle_beta   90.00
_cell.angle_gamma   90.00
#
_symmetry.space_group_name_H-M   'P 1'
#
loop_
_entity.id
_entity.type
_entity.pdbx_description
1 polymer ?
#
loop_
_entity_poly.entity_id
_entity_poly.type
_entity_poly.pdbx_seq_one_letter_code
_entity_poly.pdbx_strand_id
1 'polypeptide(L)'
;MSEIKLLLNAYYEALHDRLEANKDLLTAKIEKFLQDEFANHDFGSIDQEKFDAYRDACLAFVVERIEMYNPIGIQYTFDSTRRKQAFELELQLNFYDSRSEFEALIQAAQGKLQTHIGKQELRELAKELIKDVGAFPDKSIISAYQSEPALGKLPDYIVARAIEEIITST
;
A
#
# COMPACT_ATOMS: atom_id res chain seq x y z
N MET A 1 -22.96 4.09 4.52
CA MET A 1 -22.18 3.42 3.45
C MET A 1 -21.69 4.39 2.38
N SER A 2 -22.48 5.35 1.90
CA SER A 2 -22.02 6.29 0.85
C SER A 2 -20.87 7.20 1.32
N GLU A 3 -20.93 7.77 2.52
CA GLU A 3 -19.87 8.67 3.03
C GLU A 3 -18.54 7.97 3.29
N ILE A 4 -18.58 6.76 3.86
CA ILE A 4 -17.39 5.91 4.02
C ILE A 4 -16.76 5.62 2.65
N LYS A 5 -17.58 5.27 1.64
CA LYS A 5 -17.09 5.04 0.27
C LYS A 5 -16.46 6.30 -0.32
N LEU A 6 -17.06 7.47 -0.11
CA LEU A 6 -16.50 8.75 -0.56
C LEU A 6 -15.15 9.06 0.11
N LEU A 7 -15.04 8.81 1.42
CA LEU A 7 -13.78 8.97 2.14
C LEU A 7 -12.72 7.97 1.68
N LEU A 8 -13.08 6.70 1.47
CA LEU A 8 -12.14 5.69 0.95
C LEU A 8 -11.68 6.03 -0.47
N ASN A 9 -12.57 6.51 -1.35
CA ASN A 9 -12.18 7.00 -2.67
C ASN A 9 -11.18 8.15 -2.57
N ALA A 10 -11.44 9.15 -1.72
CA ALA A 10 -10.53 10.27 -1.49
C ALA A 10 -9.19 9.81 -0.87
N TYR A 11 -9.21 8.76 -0.04
CA TYR A 11 -8.02 8.12 0.51
C TYR A 11 -7.15 7.49 -0.58
N TYR A 12 -7.74 6.68 -1.47
CA TYR A 12 -6.99 6.07 -2.57
C TYR A 12 -6.52 7.09 -3.61
N GLU A 13 -7.33 8.11 -3.90
CA GLU A 13 -6.93 9.24 -4.75
C GLU A 13 -5.74 10.01 -4.15
N ALA A 14 -5.77 10.29 -2.85
CA ALA A 14 -4.65 10.95 -2.18
C ALA A 14 -3.38 10.10 -2.16
N LEU A 15 -3.50 8.77 -2.02
CA LEU A 15 -2.35 7.86 -2.17
C LEU A 15 -1.81 7.89 -3.59
N HIS A 16 -2.67 7.72 -4.60
CA HIS A 16 -2.30 7.75 -6.01
C HIS A 16 -1.54 9.04 -6.35
N ASP A 17 -2.10 10.20 -6.05
CA ASP A 17 -1.49 11.50 -6.32
C ASP A 17 -0.13 11.65 -5.64
N ARG A 18 -0.01 11.18 -4.39
CA ARG A 18 1.23 11.28 -3.62
C ARG A 18 2.31 10.37 -4.19
N LEU A 19 1.98 9.15 -4.61
CA LEU A 19 2.95 8.24 -5.20
C LEU A 19 3.37 8.70 -6.61
N GLU A 20 2.43 9.16 -7.43
CA GLU A 20 2.73 9.77 -8.74
C GLU A 20 3.71 10.95 -8.59
N ALA A 21 3.45 11.85 -7.66
CA ALA A 21 4.31 13.02 -7.44
C ALA A 21 5.71 12.68 -6.90
N ASN A 22 5.92 11.47 -6.36
CA ASN A 22 7.16 11.06 -5.69
C ASN A 22 7.81 9.82 -6.33
N LYS A 23 7.53 9.50 -7.61
CA LYS A 23 8.08 8.32 -8.30
C LYS A 23 9.60 8.22 -8.30
N ASP A 24 10.29 9.35 -8.50
CA ASP A 24 11.75 9.37 -8.48
C ASP A 24 12.30 9.08 -7.08
N LEU A 25 11.61 9.59 -6.05
CA LEU A 25 11.96 9.32 -4.65
C LEU A 25 11.65 7.86 -4.26
N LEU A 26 10.56 7.29 -4.75
CA LEU A 26 10.24 5.85 -4.59
C LEU A 26 11.37 5.00 -5.16
N THR A 27 11.78 5.28 -6.40
CA THR A 27 12.87 4.58 -7.09
C THR A 27 14.16 4.60 -6.26
N ALA A 28 14.57 5.78 -5.79
CA ALA A 28 15.78 5.91 -4.96
C ALA A 28 15.68 5.15 -3.63
N LYS A 29 14.51 5.15 -2.98
CA LYS A 29 14.30 4.39 -1.74
C LYS A 29 14.32 2.88 -1.96
N ILE A 30 13.74 2.41 -3.07
CA ILE A 30 13.73 1.00 -3.46
C ILE A 30 15.16 0.49 -3.63
N GLU A 31 15.99 1.20 -4.38
CA GLU A 31 17.40 0.80 -4.58
C GLU A 31 18.14 0.69 -3.25
N LYS A 32 17.97 1.69 -2.38
CA LYS A 32 18.58 1.69 -1.05
C LYS A 32 18.10 0.51 -0.19
N PHE A 33 16.80 0.30 -0.09
CA PHE A 33 16.27 -0.80 0.73
C PHE A 33 16.65 -2.16 0.19
N LEU A 34 16.71 -2.32 -1.13
CA LEU A 34 17.13 -3.58 -1.73
C LEU A 34 18.60 -3.88 -1.41
N GLN A 35 19.47 -2.87 -1.46
CA GLN A 35 20.87 -2.99 -1.02
C GLN A 35 20.94 -3.34 0.47
N ASP A 36 20.18 -2.65 1.32
CA ASP A 36 20.14 -2.91 2.75
C ASP A 36 19.67 -4.35 3.05
N GLU A 37 18.62 -4.84 2.41
CA GLU A 37 18.11 -6.20 2.64
C GLU A 37 19.09 -7.28 2.17
N PHE A 38 19.73 -7.11 1.00
CA PHE A 38 20.76 -8.05 0.56
C PHE A 38 22.02 -8.03 1.42
N ALA A 39 22.33 -6.91 2.08
CA ALA A 39 23.43 -6.83 3.03
C ALA A 39 23.07 -7.48 4.39
N ASN A 40 21.79 -7.41 4.80
CA ASN A 40 21.34 -7.84 6.12
C ASN A 40 20.83 -9.28 6.17
N HIS A 41 20.56 -9.91 5.04
CA HIS A 41 20.06 -11.29 4.96
C HIS A 41 20.98 -12.18 4.14
N ASP A 42 21.15 -13.43 4.57
CA ASP A 42 21.89 -14.43 3.81
C ASP A 42 21.00 -15.05 2.73
N PHE A 43 20.83 -14.31 1.64
CA PHE A 43 20.16 -14.79 0.43
C PHE A 43 21.14 -15.47 -0.55
N GLY A 44 22.36 -15.80 -0.08
CA GLY A 44 23.46 -16.28 -0.91
C GLY A 44 24.12 -15.17 -1.73
N SER A 45 25.00 -15.56 -2.66
CA SER A 45 25.69 -14.59 -3.52
C SER A 45 24.72 -13.95 -4.52
N ILE A 46 24.46 -12.66 -4.32
CA ILE A 46 23.73 -11.79 -5.24
C ILE A 46 24.77 -11.08 -6.12
N ASP A 47 24.76 -11.40 -7.41
CA ASP A 47 25.51 -10.66 -8.41
C ASP A 47 24.70 -9.44 -8.90
N GLN A 48 25.33 -8.59 -9.71
CA GLN A 48 24.70 -7.40 -10.25
C GLN A 48 23.46 -7.73 -11.09
N GLU A 49 23.48 -8.83 -11.85
CA GLU A 49 22.36 -9.24 -12.71
C GLU A 49 21.12 -9.60 -11.88
N LYS A 50 21.29 -10.37 -10.80
CA LYS A 50 20.20 -10.64 -9.86
C LYS A 50 19.71 -9.38 -9.19
N PHE A 51 20.62 -8.52 -8.73
CA PHE A 51 20.24 -7.24 -8.12
C PHE A 51 19.36 -6.41 -9.07
N ASP A 52 19.79 -6.25 -10.32
CA ASP A 52 19.05 -5.51 -11.34
C ASP A 52 17.67 -6.15 -11.61
N ALA A 53 17.59 -7.48 -11.67
CA ALA A 53 16.30 -8.17 -11.84
C ALA A 53 15.33 -7.91 -10.68
N TYR A 54 15.80 -7.91 -9.44
CA TYR A 54 14.97 -7.57 -8.28
C TYR A 54 14.57 -6.09 -8.27
N ARG A 55 15.47 -5.17 -8.64
CA ARG A 55 15.15 -3.76 -8.80
C ARG A 55 14.04 -3.57 -9.83
N ASP A 56 14.19 -4.17 -11.00
CA ASP A 56 13.22 -4.03 -12.09
C ASP A 56 11.85 -4.61 -11.71
N ALA A 57 11.82 -5.73 -10.96
CA ALA A 57 10.60 -6.27 -10.38
C ALA A 57 9.95 -5.29 -9.38
N CYS A 58 10.73 -4.67 -8.50
CA CYS A 58 10.21 -3.65 -7.58
C CYS A 58 9.61 -2.46 -8.34
N LEU A 59 10.27 -1.98 -9.39
CA LEU A 59 9.79 -0.85 -10.19
C LEU A 59 8.50 -1.19 -10.95
N ALA A 60 8.38 -2.41 -11.48
CA ALA A 60 7.13 -2.88 -12.06
C ALA A 60 6.00 -2.91 -11.02
N PHE A 61 6.28 -3.41 -9.81
CA PHE A 61 5.30 -3.47 -8.73
C PHE A 61 4.87 -2.09 -8.23
N VAL A 62 5.74 -1.07 -8.26
CA VAL A 62 5.33 0.33 -8.00
C VAL A 62 4.27 0.78 -8.99
N VAL A 63 4.47 0.53 -10.28
CA VAL A 63 3.51 0.91 -11.33
C VAL A 63 2.18 0.20 -11.09
N GLU A 64 2.20 -1.11 -10.82
CA GLU A 64 1.00 -1.88 -10.49
C GLU A 64 0.30 -1.33 -9.24
N ARG A 65 1.04 -0.94 -8.20
CA ARG A 65 0.50 -0.40 -6.95
C ARG A 65 -0.16 0.97 -7.16
N ILE A 66 0.45 1.83 -7.96
CA ILE A 66 -0.14 3.13 -8.33
C ILE A 66 -1.44 2.92 -9.11
N GLU A 67 -1.43 2.02 -10.10
CA GLU A 67 -2.66 1.70 -10.85
C GLU A 67 -3.74 1.07 -9.98
N MET A 68 -3.38 0.29 -8.96
CA MET A 68 -4.34 -0.24 -7.99
C MET A 68 -5.03 0.89 -7.19
N TYR A 69 -4.32 1.97 -6.89
CA TYR A 69 -4.87 3.15 -6.22
C TYR A 69 -5.60 4.11 -7.17
N ASN A 70 -5.61 3.83 -8.47
CA ASN A 70 -6.28 4.66 -9.47
C ASN A 70 -7.76 4.87 -9.09
N PRO A 71 -8.21 6.13 -8.92
CA PRO A 71 -9.57 6.46 -8.47
C PRO A 71 -10.67 5.84 -9.34
N ILE A 72 -10.41 5.63 -10.63
CA ILE A 72 -11.37 5.03 -11.55
C ILE A 72 -11.51 3.53 -11.25
N GLY A 73 -10.38 2.82 -11.09
CA GLY A 73 -10.36 1.39 -10.80
C GLY A 73 -10.99 1.06 -9.46
N ILE A 74 -10.65 1.83 -8.43
CA ILE A 74 -11.07 1.53 -7.05
C ILE A 74 -12.57 1.77 -6.79
N GLN A 75 -13.20 2.70 -7.53
CA GLN A 75 -14.65 2.91 -7.48
C GLN A 75 -15.42 1.63 -7.82
N TYR A 76 -14.90 0.84 -8.76
CA TYR A 76 -15.50 -0.43 -9.18
C TYR A 76 -15.36 -1.56 -8.17
N THR A 77 -14.34 -1.52 -7.30
CA THR A 77 -14.12 -2.53 -6.25
C THR A 77 -15.24 -2.51 -5.21
N PHE A 78 -15.74 -1.31 -4.87
CA PHE A 78 -16.74 -1.13 -3.81
C PHE A 78 -18.20 -1.09 -4.28
N ASP A 79 -18.47 -1.16 -5.59
CA ASP A 79 -19.81 -0.90 -6.14
C ASP A 79 -20.76 -2.12 -6.23
N SER A 80 -20.30 -3.34 -5.96
CA SER A 80 -21.20 -4.51 -6.00
C SER A 80 -20.91 -5.55 -4.93
N THR A 81 -21.96 -6.16 -4.39
CA THR A 81 -21.89 -7.18 -3.34
C THR A 81 -21.04 -8.39 -3.75
N ARG A 82 -21.12 -8.83 -5.01
CA ARG A 82 -20.29 -9.95 -5.52
C ARG A 82 -18.81 -9.57 -5.63
N ARG A 83 -18.48 -8.33 -5.95
CA ARG A 83 -17.08 -7.86 -5.97
C ARG A 83 -16.53 -7.65 -4.58
N LYS A 84 -17.35 -7.22 -3.63
CA LYS A 84 -16.94 -7.15 -2.22
C LYS A 84 -16.52 -8.52 -1.69
N GLN A 85 -17.29 -9.57 -2.00
CA GLN A 85 -16.93 -10.95 -1.63
C GLN A 85 -15.69 -11.46 -2.37
N ALA A 86 -15.52 -11.13 -3.66
CA ALA A 86 -14.32 -11.47 -4.41
C ALA A 86 -13.07 -10.76 -3.85
N PHE A 87 -13.20 -9.49 -3.50
CA PHE A 87 -12.15 -8.71 -2.85
C PHE A 87 -11.79 -9.28 -1.48
N GLU A 88 -12.78 -9.60 -0.63
CA GLU A 88 -12.55 -10.28 0.65
C GLU A 88 -11.85 -11.64 0.50
N LEU A 89 -12.12 -12.38 -0.59
CA LEU A 89 -11.40 -13.61 -0.94
C LEU A 89 -9.96 -13.33 -1.44
N GLU A 90 -9.73 -12.29 -2.23
CA GLU A 90 -8.39 -11.87 -2.66
C GLU A 90 -7.52 -11.49 -1.45
N LEU A 91 -8.09 -10.83 -0.44
CA LEU A 91 -7.39 -10.54 0.84
C LEU A 91 -6.97 -11.80 1.60
N GLN A 92 -7.60 -12.95 1.34
CA GLN A 92 -7.27 -14.25 1.95
C GLN A 92 -6.30 -15.08 1.12
N LEU A 93 -6.37 -14.96 -0.21
CA LEU A 93 -5.64 -15.81 -1.15
C LEU A 93 -4.25 -15.28 -1.50
N ASN A 94 -3.95 -14.02 -1.19
CA ASN A 94 -2.61 -13.45 -1.34
C ASN A 94 -1.63 -14.03 -0.31
N PHE A 95 -0.33 -13.94 -0.60
CA PHE A 95 0.76 -14.27 0.35
C PHE A 95 0.67 -13.50 1.70
N TYR A 96 -0.25 -12.54 1.81
CA TYR A 96 -0.36 -11.57 2.88
C TYR A 96 -1.82 -11.48 3.35
N ASP A 97 -2.13 -12.05 4.53
CA ASP A 97 -3.47 -11.93 5.13
C ASP A 97 -3.72 -10.49 5.58
N SER A 98 -4.43 -9.74 4.75
CA SER A 98 -4.63 -8.29 4.94
C SER A 98 -6.00 -7.95 5.53
N ARG A 99 -6.76 -8.94 6.02
CA ARG A 99 -8.12 -8.73 6.54
C ARG A 99 -8.14 -7.81 7.75
N SER A 100 -7.20 -8.03 8.68
CA SER A 100 -7.10 -7.22 9.91
C SER A 100 -6.77 -5.76 9.59
N GLU A 101 -5.87 -5.52 8.62
CA GLU A 101 -5.53 -4.17 8.16
C GLU A 101 -6.70 -3.49 7.44
N PHE A 102 -7.45 -4.25 6.63
CA PHE A 102 -8.65 -3.73 5.99
C PHE A 102 -9.72 -3.35 7.00
N GLU A 103 -9.98 -4.20 8.00
CA GLU A 103 -10.91 -3.89 9.10
C GLU A 103 -10.49 -2.62 9.86
N ALA A 104 -9.19 -2.46 10.13
CA ALA A 104 -8.65 -1.27 10.77
C ALA A 104 -8.86 -0.01 9.91
N LEU A 105 -8.64 -0.07 8.60
CA LEU A 105 -8.92 1.02 7.66
C LEU A 105 -10.42 1.42 7.71
N ILE A 106 -11.33 0.44 7.65
CA ILE A 106 -12.77 0.71 7.70
C ILE A 106 -13.17 1.34 9.04
N GLN A 107 -12.67 0.81 10.16
CA GLN A 107 -12.96 1.33 11.50
C GLN A 107 -12.43 2.76 11.68
N ALA A 108 -11.20 3.03 11.23
CA ALA A 108 -10.63 4.37 11.28
C ALA A 108 -11.43 5.36 10.43
N ALA A 109 -11.81 4.98 9.20
CA ALA A 109 -12.66 5.81 8.34
C ALA A 109 -14.02 6.13 8.99
N GLN A 110 -14.65 5.13 9.63
CA GLN A 110 -15.89 5.33 10.38
C GLN A 110 -15.72 6.30 11.55
N GLY A 111 -14.65 6.15 12.33
CA GLY A 111 -14.34 7.03 13.45
C GLY A 111 -14.11 8.49 13.03
N LYS A 112 -13.44 8.71 11.88
CA LYS A 112 -13.21 10.05 11.32
C LYS A 112 -14.52 10.76 10.97
N LEU A 113 -15.44 10.06 10.31
CA LEU A 113 -16.74 10.59 9.91
C LEU A 113 -17.64 10.89 11.10
N GLN A 114 -17.58 10.11 12.18
CA GLN A 114 -18.36 10.37 13.40
C GLN A 114 -17.86 11.56 14.21
N THR A 115 -16.54 11.80 14.21
CA THR A 115 -15.90 12.85 15.01
C THR A 115 -15.99 14.22 14.34
N HIS A 116 -15.97 14.27 13.01
CA HIS A 116 -15.90 15.52 12.23
C HIS A 116 -17.24 15.81 11.54
N ILE A 117 -18.25 16.14 12.35
CA ILE A 117 -19.61 16.49 11.90
C ILE A 117 -19.65 17.86 11.17
N GLY A 118 -18.54 18.63 11.17
CA GLY A 118 -18.48 19.97 10.58
C GLY A 118 -17.46 20.10 9.45
N LYS A 119 -17.95 20.24 8.21
CA LYS A 119 -17.31 20.86 7.01
C LYS A 119 -15.84 20.53 6.66
N GLN A 120 -15.15 19.64 7.34
CA GLN A 120 -13.79 19.27 6.97
C GLN A 120 -13.85 18.52 5.63
N GLU A 121 -13.07 18.99 4.66
CA GLU A 121 -13.10 18.44 3.30
C GLU A 121 -12.63 16.98 3.34
N LEU A 122 -13.29 16.11 2.55
CA LEU A 122 -12.96 14.68 2.45
C LEU A 122 -11.47 14.44 2.18
N ARG A 123 -10.81 15.36 1.48
CA ARG A 123 -9.38 15.32 1.18
C ARG A 123 -8.50 15.44 2.43
N GLU A 124 -8.87 16.29 3.39
CA GLU A 124 -8.12 16.42 4.64
C GLU A 124 -8.35 15.20 5.54
N LEU A 125 -9.59 14.69 5.60
CA LEU A 125 -9.88 13.44 6.30
C LEU A 125 -9.13 12.26 5.68
N ALA A 126 -8.98 12.22 4.36
CA ALA A 126 -8.18 11.20 3.67
C ALA A 126 -6.70 11.27 4.04
N LYS A 127 -6.11 12.47 4.11
CA LYS A 127 -4.72 12.65 4.56
C LYS A 127 -4.53 12.20 6.01
N GLU A 128 -5.47 12.57 6.89
CA GLU A 128 -5.45 12.09 8.28
C GLU A 128 -5.58 10.56 8.35
N LEU A 129 -6.46 9.97 7.53
CA LEU A 129 -6.62 8.53 7.47
C LEU A 129 -5.32 7.84 7.01
N ILE A 130 -4.67 8.34 5.95
CA ILE A 130 -3.35 7.85 5.52
C ILE A 130 -2.33 7.93 6.66
N LYS A 131 -2.32 9.04 7.42
CA LYS A 131 -1.40 9.21 8.55
C LYS A 131 -1.67 8.18 9.66
N ASP A 132 -2.93 7.89 9.94
CA ASP A 132 -3.31 6.98 11.03
C ASP A 132 -3.11 5.51 10.66
N VAL A 133 -3.46 5.12 9.43
CA VAL A 133 -3.49 3.70 9.02
C VAL A 133 -2.49 3.30 7.94
N GLY A 134 -1.79 4.23 7.29
CA GLY A 134 -0.84 3.93 6.20
C GLY A 134 -1.54 3.69 4.86
N ALA A 135 -0.80 3.12 3.90
CA ALA A 135 -1.27 2.67 2.60
C ALA A 135 -1.65 1.19 2.67
N PHE A 136 -2.94 0.90 2.54
CA PHE A 136 -3.41 -0.48 2.51
C PHE A 136 -3.06 -1.15 1.17
N PRO A 137 -2.52 -2.39 1.13
CA PRO A 137 -2.28 -3.35 2.22
C PRO A 137 -0.80 -3.47 2.66
N ASP A 138 -0.05 -2.37 2.66
CA ASP A 138 1.41 -2.41 2.77
C ASP A 138 1.89 -2.84 4.17
N LYS A 139 1.11 -2.61 5.23
CA LYS A 139 1.50 -3.06 6.58
C LYS A 139 1.43 -4.58 6.71
N SER A 140 0.45 -5.22 6.10
CA SER A 140 0.31 -6.69 6.09
C SER A 140 1.43 -7.34 5.30
N ILE A 141 1.82 -6.75 4.17
CA ILE A 141 2.98 -7.18 3.37
C ILE A 141 4.25 -7.10 4.21
N ILE A 142 4.48 -5.96 4.86
CA ILE A 142 5.67 -5.73 5.70
C ILE A 142 5.74 -6.75 6.83
N SER A 143 4.65 -6.91 7.59
CA SER A 143 4.57 -7.83 8.72
C SER A 143 4.81 -9.28 8.29
N ALA A 144 4.18 -9.71 7.21
CA ALA A 144 4.32 -11.08 6.69
C ALA A 144 5.75 -11.37 6.22
N TYR A 145 6.40 -10.44 5.52
CA TYR A 145 7.81 -10.58 5.17
C TYR A 145 8.70 -10.64 6.40
N GLN A 146 8.52 -9.74 7.37
CA GLN A 146 9.34 -9.73 8.60
C GLN A 146 9.19 -11.02 9.42
N SER A 147 8.01 -11.64 9.40
CA SER A 147 7.76 -12.91 10.09
C SER A 147 8.46 -14.10 9.43
N GLU A 148 8.57 -14.07 8.11
CA GLU A 148 9.17 -15.14 7.31
C GLU A 148 9.79 -14.55 6.03
N PRO A 149 11.02 -14.00 6.12
CA PRO A 149 11.70 -13.38 5.00
C PRO A 149 11.98 -14.40 3.91
N ALA A 150 11.62 -14.08 2.68
CA ALA A 150 11.86 -14.93 1.52
C ALA A 150 12.11 -14.08 0.28
N LEU A 151 13.05 -14.54 -0.57
CA LEU A 151 13.36 -13.88 -1.84
C LEU A 151 12.13 -13.63 -2.72
N GLY A 152 11.20 -14.60 -2.77
CA GLY A 152 9.95 -14.44 -3.53
C GLY A 152 9.00 -13.35 -3.02
N LYS A 153 9.14 -12.93 -1.74
CA LYS A 153 8.35 -11.85 -1.12
C LYS A 153 9.10 -10.51 -1.09
N LEU A 154 10.39 -10.51 -1.44
CA LEU A 154 11.27 -9.34 -1.30
C LEU A 154 10.79 -8.13 -2.11
N PRO A 155 10.40 -8.26 -3.40
CA PRO A 155 9.93 -7.09 -4.16
C PRO A 155 8.73 -6.39 -3.53
N ASP A 156 7.70 -7.14 -3.14
CA ASP A 156 6.51 -6.58 -2.47
C ASP A 156 6.89 -5.87 -1.18
N TYR A 157 7.73 -6.49 -0.35
CA TYR A 157 8.18 -5.91 0.91
C TYR A 157 8.94 -4.59 0.71
N ILE A 158 9.88 -4.56 -0.24
CA ILE A 158 10.67 -3.36 -0.55
C ILE A 158 9.76 -2.22 -1.01
N VAL A 159 8.80 -2.52 -1.90
CA VAL A 159 7.82 -1.54 -2.40
C VAL A 159 6.92 -1.03 -1.28
N ALA A 160 6.34 -1.93 -0.48
CA ALA A 160 5.49 -1.58 0.66
C ALA A 160 6.22 -0.67 1.65
N ARG A 161 7.48 -0.98 1.97
CA ARG A 161 8.32 -0.13 2.82
C ARG A 161 8.60 1.24 2.22
N ALA A 162 8.91 1.30 0.93
CA ALA A 162 9.18 2.56 0.24
C ALA A 162 7.95 3.48 0.24
N ILE A 163 6.76 2.90 0.02
CA ILE A 163 5.48 3.62 0.06
C ILE A 163 5.19 4.14 1.47
N GLU A 164 5.24 3.26 2.48
CA GLU A 164 5.00 3.66 3.88
C GLU A 164 5.96 4.77 4.33
N GLU A 165 7.23 4.74 3.91
CA GLU A 165 8.18 5.80 4.24
C GLU A 165 7.85 7.13 3.56
N ILE A 166 7.38 7.12 2.31
CA ILE A 166 7.03 8.36 1.59
C ILE A 166 5.78 9.00 2.16
N ILE A 167 4.75 8.21 2.45
CA ILE A 167 3.48 8.75 2.95
C ILE A 167 3.58 9.25 4.40
N THR A 168 4.57 8.80 5.17
CA THR A 168 4.83 9.26 6.54
C THR A 168 5.83 10.42 6.63
N SER A 169 6.71 10.59 5.65
CA SER A 169 7.75 11.64 5.64
C SER A 169 7.27 13.03 5.22
N THR A 170 5.97 13.20 4.91
CA THR A 170 5.39 14.43 4.33
C THR A 170 4.11 14.82 5.04
#